data_AF-A0A954ITD1-F1
#
_entry.id   AF-A0A954ITD1-F1
#
_cell.length_a   1.000
_cell.length_b   1.000
_cell.length_c   1.000
_cell.angle_alpha   90.00
_cell.angle_beta   90.00
_cell.angle_gamma   90.00
#
_symmetry.space_group_name_H-M   'P 1'
#
loop_
_entity.id
_entity.type
_entity.pdbx_description
1 polymer ?
#
loop_
_entity_poly.entity_id
_entity_poly.type
_entity_poly.pdbx_seq_one_letter_code
_entity_poly.pdbx_strand_id
1 'polypeptide(L)'
;MLIDAEVEDNFRGTAVGGTEAASKVSLGGAFNFGTYTNEATARIGKNAVLNLGGNLKVTSDAIIPNQVSADDVVLDTIQTFSELRLNFPGFGAVEDPFNAMIDQYEQIGDDFSIDQGQNSLDATGDFATALKDSLTGNAQYGNDLATDVGGVLLPLVTGFLPPSLGVDKQTTTYTNASSNGAMVERNPNNPQKGVASFAGTLNVVVVDNEAEAFIDSGAQINQDATFFALINPNGPGSGLSVTVEADASLQTLNIGGLATPLTLLSQILAGGAPSDNASIGGNIAAVIYDNTARAYIGDAVRIRTEEDLIVDSATDVLSIALGQAGGSGKYGFAGSFTGNGLKLTSESYIEDSAVIESGRDVQVLAENDLVAIGLNFVFERAQTVGVGVSAAVNVFDVTTLAFIGNNEGDPALVPGSITAGRDVIVDADTSEVSINIALAGAITTGATPAASNSGNMGTGGNGGNLTGQFNQAGVGNNAQGANPGQQTVPQQGKLASLKSKGAAL
;
A
#
# COMPACT_ATOMS: atom_id res chain seq x y z
N MET A 1 -5.77 40.20 2.29
CA MET A 1 -5.46 39.57 3.59
C MET A 1 -5.20 38.11 3.31
N LEU A 2 -4.07 37.61 3.79
CA LEU A 2 -3.70 36.20 3.69
C LEU A 2 -3.74 35.62 5.11
N ILE A 3 -4.48 34.52 5.26
CA ILE A 3 -4.47 33.66 6.44
C ILE A 3 -3.96 32.33 5.93
N ASP A 4 -2.84 31.88 6.45
CA ASP A 4 -2.06 30.81 5.86
C ASP A 4 -1.55 29.88 6.96
N ALA A 5 -1.69 28.58 6.73
CA ALA A 5 -1.13 27.54 7.57
C ALA A 5 -0.43 26.53 6.66
N GLU A 6 0.89 26.46 6.78
CA GLU A 6 1.72 25.55 5.98
C GLU A 6 2.49 24.65 6.94
N VAL A 7 2.39 23.34 6.73
CA VAL A 7 3.26 22.36 7.38
C VAL A 7 3.88 21.46 6.32
N GLU A 8 5.17 21.67 6.11
CA GLU A 8 6.03 20.80 5.31
C GLU A 8 6.96 20.04 6.25
N ASP A 9 6.84 18.71 6.33
CA ASP A 9 7.78 17.90 7.08
C ASP A 9 8.01 16.53 6.44
N ASN A 10 9.21 16.02 6.70
CA ASN A 10 9.83 14.98 5.91
C ASN A 10 10.27 13.82 6.81
N PHE A 11 9.38 12.86 7.06
CA PHE A 11 9.66 11.76 7.96
C PHE A 11 10.52 10.67 7.30
N ARG A 12 11.45 10.10 8.07
CA ARG A 12 12.35 9.04 7.61
C ARG A 12 12.40 7.88 8.60
N GLY A 13 12.20 6.67 8.11
CA GLY A 13 12.35 5.44 8.89
C GLY A 13 13.37 4.50 8.26
N THR A 14 14.44 4.18 8.99
CA THR A 14 15.47 3.24 8.51
C THR A 14 15.73 2.16 9.53
N ALA A 15 15.63 0.88 9.12
CA ALA A 15 16.05 -0.25 9.93
C ALA A 15 16.92 -1.21 9.11
N VAL A 16 18.12 -1.50 9.63
CA VAL A 16 19.05 -2.43 8.99
C VAL A 16 19.44 -3.51 9.99
N GLY A 17 19.15 -4.75 9.61
CA GLY A 17 19.47 -5.95 10.35
C GLY A 17 20.52 -6.77 9.63
N GLY A 18 21.59 -7.13 10.31
CA GLY A 18 22.68 -7.89 9.72
C GLY A 18 23.22 -8.93 10.68
N THR A 19 23.66 -10.07 10.15
CA THR A 19 24.56 -10.97 10.88
C THR A 19 25.81 -11.23 10.07
N GLU A 20 26.95 -11.06 10.72
CA GLU A 20 28.24 -11.38 10.13
C GLU A 20 28.50 -12.89 10.09
N ALA A 21 29.36 -13.28 9.15
CA ALA A 21 29.64 -14.66 8.80
C ALA A 21 30.34 -15.46 9.92
N ALA A 22 30.16 -16.79 9.86
CA ALA A 22 30.71 -17.85 10.72
C ALA A 22 29.83 -18.37 11.87
N SER A 23 28.50 -18.30 11.72
CA SER A 23 27.57 -19.03 12.57
C SER A 23 26.99 -20.24 11.83
N LYS A 24 26.70 -21.34 12.56
CA LYS A 24 25.95 -22.47 11.97
C LYS A 24 24.52 -22.09 11.62
N VAL A 25 23.97 -21.10 12.32
CA VAL A 25 22.64 -20.54 12.13
C VAL A 25 22.78 -19.02 12.22
N SER A 26 22.41 -18.32 11.15
CA SER A 26 22.40 -16.85 11.10
C SER A 26 20.98 -16.32 11.03
N LEU A 27 20.68 -15.26 11.78
CA LEU A 27 19.37 -14.60 11.81
C LEU A 27 19.55 -13.10 11.66
N GLY A 28 19.23 -12.57 10.48
CA GLY A 28 19.12 -11.14 10.22
C GLY A 28 17.65 -10.72 10.27
N GLY A 29 17.35 -9.69 11.05
CA GLY A 29 15.99 -9.15 11.15
C GLY A 29 16.03 -7.63 11.21
N ALA A 30 15.17 -6.97 10.45
CA ALA A 30 14.94 -5.53 10.57
C ALA A 30 13.44 -5.26 10.67
N PHE A 31 13.10 -4.36 11.59
CA PHE A 31 11.73 -3.92 11.83
C PHE A 31 11.71 -2.39 11.82
N ASN A 32 10.87 -1.83 10.96
CA ASN A 32 10.54 -0.41 10.97
C ASN A 32 9.04 -0.27 11.17
N PHE A 33 8.66 0.49 12.18
CA PHE A 33 7.28 0.87 12.46
C PHE A 33 7.26 2.37 12.73
N GLY A 34 6.48 3.09 11.93
CA GLY A 34 6.33 4.52 12.06
C GLY A 34 4.87 4.91 11.95
N THR A 35 4.44 5.80 12.84
CA THR A 35 3.20 6.57 12.70
C THR A 35 3.62 8.02 12.56
N TYR A 36 3.05 8.72 11.59
CA TYR A 36 3.37 10.10 11.31
C TYR A 36 2.10 10.90 11.06
N THR A 37 2.02 12.09 11.64
CA THR A 37 0.87 13.00 11.50
C THR A 37 1.39 14.36 11.07
N ASN A 38 0.81 14.89 10.01
CA ASN A 38 1.09 16.21 9.47
C ASN A 38 -0.25 16.96 9.32
N GLU A 39 -0.42 18.06 10.03
CA GLU A 39 -1.72 18.76 10.11
C GLU A 39 -1.51 20.26 9.92
N ALA A 40 -2.23 20.84 8.95
CA ALA A 40 -2.31 22.27 8.73
C ALA A 40 -3.77 22.71 8.88
N THR A 41 -4.00 23.83 9.57
CA THR A 41 -5.34 24.41 9.73
C THR A 41 -5.32 25.92 9.63
N ALA A 42 -6.01 26.47 8.64
CA ALA A 42 -6.23 27.90 8.49
C ALA A 42 -7.71 28.24 8.60
N ARG A 43 -8.05 29.25 9.42
CA ARG A 43 -9.46 29.58 9.62
C ARG A 43 -9.75 31.03 9.91
N ILE A 44 -10.94 31.46 9.50
CA ILE A 44 -11.61 32.64 10.03
C ILE A 44 -12.58 32.17 11.10
N GLY A 45 -12.35 32.61 12.34
CA GLY A 45 -13.13 32.14 13.48
C GLY A 45 -14.61 32.56 13.46
N LYS A 46 -15.42 31.80 14.22
CA LYS A 46 -16.85 32.01 14.38
C LYS A 46 -17.23 33.47 14.65
N ASN A 47 -18.25 33.97 13.94
CA ASN A 47 -18.77 35.34 14.06
C ASN A 47 -17.74 36.46 13.81
N ALA A 48 -16.60 36.19 13.18
CA ALA A 48 -15.64 37.23 12.84
C ALA A 48 -16.28 38.25 11.89
N VAL A 49 -15.94 39.54 12.04
CA VAL A 49 -16.39 40.60 11.14
C VAL A 49 -15.16 41.20 10.47
N LEU A 50 -15.05 41.04 9.15
CA LEU A 50 -13.93 41.51 8.35
C LEU A 50 -14.42 42.44 7.25
N ASN A 51 -13.83 43.63 7.15
CA ASN A 51 -14.04 44.57 6.06
C ASN A 51 -12.67 44.82 5.41
N LEU A 52 -12.50 44.33 4.18
CA LEU A 52 -11.22 44.24 3.48
C LEU A 52 -11.28 45.06 2.20
N GLY A 53 -10.28 45.90 1.94
CA GLY A 53 -10.18 46.66 0.69
C GLY A 53 -9.57 45.89 -0.48
N GLY A 54 -9.44 44.57 -0.35
CA GLY A 54 -8.83 43.69 -1.34
C GLY A 54 -9.06 42.22 -0.97
N ASN A 55 -8.38 41.32 -1.69
CA ASN A 55 -8.67 39.88 -1.68
C ASN A 55 -8.48 39.26 -0.31
N LEU A 56 -9.30 38.26 0.01
CA LEU A 56 -9.14 37.39 1.17
C LEU A 56 -8.73 36.00 0.69
N LYS A 57 -7.57 35.50 1.14
CA LYS A 57 -7.14 34.11 0.90
C LYS A 57 -6.98 33.42 2.26
N VAL A 58 -7.63 32.28 2.43
CA VAL A 58 -7.48 31.36 3.57
C VAL A 58 -6.93 30.06 2.99
N THR A 59 -5.65 29.77 3.24
CA THR A 59 -4.92 28.62 2.68
C THR A 59 -4.42 27.69 3.76
N SER A 60 -4.55 26.39 3.54
CA SER A 60 -3.98 25.37 4.38
C SER A 60 -3.25 24.35 3.53
N ASP A 61 -1.95 24.20 3.75
CA ASP A 61 -1.06 23.32 2.99
C ASP A 61 -0.42 22.29 3.93
N ALA A 62 -0.78 21.01 3.78
CA ALA A 62 -0.15 19.89 4.48
C ALA A 62 0.67 19.06 3.49
N ILE A 63 1.98 19.24 3.54
CA ILE A 63 2.91 18.73 2.53
C ILE A 63 3.88 17.72 3.16
N ILE A 64 3.86 16.49 2.65
CA ILE A 64 4.92 15.51 2.88
C ILE A 64 5.73 15.40 1.59
N PRO A 65 6.80 16.21 1.46
CA PRO A 65 7.49 16.41 0.20
C PRO A 65 8.26 15.17 -0.21
N ASN A 66 8.48 15.07 -1.52
CA ASN A 66 9.24 13.99 -2.11
C ASN A 66 10.65 13.86 -1.52
N GLN A 67 10.96 12.69 -0.99
CA GLN A 67 12.34 12.37 -0.62
C GLN A 67 13.19 11.93 -1.80
N VAL A 68 12.54 11.46 -2.85
CA VAL A 68 13.20 11.14 -4.10
C VAL A 68 13.24 12.45 -4.88
N SER A 69 14.39 12.81 -5.44
CA SER A 69 14.34 13.62 -6.65
C SER A 69 13.76 12.70 -7.71
N ALA A 70 12.43 12.57 -7.76
CA ALA A 70 11.73 11.95 -8.86
C ALA A 70 11.96 12.89 -10.05
N ASP A 71 13.18 12.82 -10.59
CA ASP A 71 13.55 13.48 -11.83
C ASP A 71 12.53 13.08 -12.89
N ASP A 72 12.46 13.85 -13.98
CA ASP A 72 11.62 13.62 -15.16
C ASP A 72 11.55 12.14 -15.57
N VAL A 73 12.55 11.32 -15.25
CA VAL A 73 12.60 9.88 -15.50
C VAL A 73 11.49 9.06 -14.82
N VAL A 74 11.10 9.36 -13.58
CA VAL A 74 9.99 8.65 -12.90
C VAL A 74 8.68 8.96 -13.59
N LEU A 75 8.43 10.25 -13.87
CA LEU A 75 7.25 10.71 -14.59
C LEU A 75 7.22 10.20 -16.03
N ASP A 76 8.35 10.22 -16.75
CA ASP A 76 8.51 9.68 -18.10
C ASP A 76 8.30 8.17 -18.14
N THR A 77 8.65 7.45 -17.07
CA THR A 77 8.37 6.02 -16.96
C THR A 77 6.89 5.74 -16.69
N ILE A 78 6.23 6.54 -15.84
CA ILE A 78 4.77 6.48 -15.64
C ILE A 78 4.04 6.79 -16.95
N GLN A 79 4.49 7.79 -17.69
CA GLN A 79 3.94 8.17 -18.98
C GLN A 79 4.21 7.09 -20.05
N THR A 80 5.41 6.51 -20.06
CA THR A 80 5.73 5.34 -20.89
C THR A 80 4.81 4.17 -20.56
N PHE A 81 4.46 3.96 -19.29
CA PHE A 81 3.51 2.93 -18.87
C PHE A 81 2.07 3.21 -19.33
N SER A 82 1.60 4.46 -19.23
CA SER A 82 0.27 4.83 -19.70
C SER A 82 0.16 4.70 -21.23
N GLU A 83 1.28 4.85 -21.94
CA GLU A 83 1.39 4.62 -23.38
C GLU A 83 1.62 3.13 -23.74
N LEU A 84 2.24 2.34 -22.87
CA LEU A 84 2.47 0.91 -23.06
C LEU A 84 1.15 0.14 -22.93
N ARG A 85 0.41 0.06 -24.05
CA ARG A 85 -0.65 -0.94 -24.21
C ARG A 85 -0.02 -2.33 -24.27
N LEU A 86 0.18 -2.96 -23.12
CA LEU A 86 0.65 -4.34 -23.03
C LEU A 86 -0.43 -5.26 -23.61
N ASN A 87 -0.25 -5.64 -24.87
CA ASN A 87 -1.12 -6.59 -25.55
C ASN A 87 -0.76 -8.00 -25.09
N PHE A 88 -1.17 -8.35 -23.86
CA PHE A 88 -0.97 -9.70 -23.33
C PHE A 88 -1.86 -10.68 -24.10
N PRO A 89 -1.31 -11.80 -24.63
CA PRO A 89 -2.14 -12.88 -25.13
C PRO A 89 -3.02 -13.39 -23.99
N GLY A 90 -4.34 -13.38 -24.20
CA GLY A 90 -5.35 -13.52 -23.15
C GLY A 90 -5.10 -14.68 -22.19
N PHE A 91 -4.89 -14.35 -20.92
CA PHE A 91 -5.00 -15.30 -19.83
C PHE A 91 -6.49 -15.61 -19.62
N GLY A 92 -6.85 -16.90 -19.59
CA GLY A 92 -8.21 -17.32 -19.29
C GLY A 92 -8.61 -16.85 -17.88
N ALA A 93 -9.82 -16.30 -17.76
CA ALA A 93 -10.35 -15.84 -16.48
C ALA A 93 -10.32 -16.96 -15.44
N VAL A 94 -9.60 -16.75 -14.35
CA VAL A 94 -9.72 -17.56 -13.13
C VAL A 94 -10.73 -16.82 -12.24
N GLU A 95 -12.00 -17.14 -12.40
CA GLU A 95 -13.04 -16.68 -11.48
C GLU A 95 -12.86 -17.43 -10.13
N ASP A 96 -12.99 -16.70 -9.02
CA ASP A 96 -13.19 -17.16 -7.62
C ASP A 96 -12.07 -17.25 -6.55
N PRO A 97 -10.74 -17.17 -6.78
CA PRO A 97 -9.81 -17.15 -5.63
C PRO A 97 -9.73 -15.77 -4.94
N PHE A 98 -10.18 -14.70 -5.59
CA PHE A 98 -9.97 -13.31 -5.14
C PHE A 98 -11.06 -12.81 -4.17
N ASN A 99 -12.31 -13.24 -4.35
CA ASN A 99 -13.42 -12.86 -3.45
C ASN A 99 -13.24 -13.46 -2.04
N ALA A 100 -12.67 -14.67 -1.95
CA ALA A 100 -12.35 -15.30 -0.67
C ALA A 100 -11.25 -14.57 0.13
N MET A 101 -10.38 -13.81 -0.55
CA MET A 101 -9.34 -13.01 0.10
C MET A 101 -9.87 -11.65 0.59
N ILE A 102 -10.83 -11.07 -0.15
CA ILE A 102 -11.48 -9.80 0.19
C ILE A 102 -12.40 -9.97 1.42
N ASP A 103 -13.23 -11.02 1.44
CA ASP A 103 -14.12 -11.32 2.58
C ASP A 103 -13.33 -11.60 3.88
N GLN A 104 -12.09 -12.08 3.76
CA GLN A 104 -11.22 -12.35 4.90
C GLN A 104 -10.51 -11.08 5.43
N TYR A 105 -10.36 -10.05 4.60
CA TYR A 105 -9.71 -8.79 4.98
C TYR A 105 -10.66 -7.88 5.77
N GLU A 106 -11.96 -7.87 5.42
CA GLU A 106 -13.01 -7.16 6.16
C GLU A 106 -13.13 -7.71 7.61
N GLN A 107 -12.92 -9.03 7.79
CA GLN A 107 -12.84 -9.67 9.11
C GLN A 107 -11.60 -9.27 9.93
N ILE A 108 -10.44 -9.04 9.29
CA ILE A 108 -9.21 -8.67 9.99
C ILE A 108 -9.28 -7.22 10.51
N GLY A 109 -10.03 -6.34 9.84
CA GLY A 109 -10.30 -4.97 10.29
C GLY A 109 -11.14 -4.90 11.57
N ASP A 110 -12.17 -5.75 11.69
CA ASP A 110 -13.07 -5.78 12.85
C ASP A 110 -12.53 -6.63 14.04
N ASP A 111 -11.72 -7.67 13.79
CA ASP A 111 -11.19 -8.56 14.84
C ASP A 111 -9.86 -8.11 15.47
N PHE A 112 -9.31 -6.94 15.12
CA PHE A 112 -8.18 -6.34 15.87
C PHE A 112 -8.59 -5.72 17.22
N SER A 113 -9.68 -6.21 17.81
CA SER A 113 -9.94 -6.13 19.24
C SER A 113 -9.12 -7.23 19.93
N ILE A 114 -8.00 -6.85 20.56
CA ILE A 114 -7.20 -7.78 21.39
C ILE A 114 -8.04 -8.24 22.59
N ASP A 115 -8.81 -9.31 22.41
CA ASP A 115 -9.42 -10.03 23.52
C ASP A 115 -8.35 -10.96 24.11
N GLN A 116 -7.90 -10.65 25.33
CA GLN A 116 -6.76 -11.29 26.03
C GLN A 116 -7.01 -12.76 26.45
N GLY A 117 -7.90 -13.47 25.76
CA GLY A 117 -8.55 -14.66 26.32
C GLY A 117 -8.08 -16.02 25.79
N GLN A 118 -7.76 -16.19 24.51
CA GLN A 118 -7.59 -17.54 23.95
C GLN A 118 -6.50 -17.65 22.87
N ASN A 119 -5.52 -18.51 23.17
CA ASN A 119 -4.58 -19.06 22.20
C ASN A 119 -5.33 -19.79 21.07
N SER A 120 -5.27 -19.29 19.84
CA SER A 120 -5.66 -20.04 18.64
C SER A 120 -4.55 -19.94 17.59
N LEU A 121 -3.87 -21.06 17.40
CA LEU A 121 -2.72 -21.27 16.51
C LEU A 121 -3.17 -21.94 15.20
N ASP A 122 -4.42 -21.74 14.77
CA ASP A 122 -5.03 -22.46 13.64
C ASP A 122 -5.05 -21.68 12.31
N ALA A 123 -4.90 -20.34 12.32
CA ALA A 123 -4.83 -19.54 11.09
C ALA A 123 -3.59 -19.84 10.21
N THR A 124 -2.55 -20.45 10.78
CA THR A 124 -1.32 -20.79 10.06
C THR A 124 -1.44 -22.07 9.22
N GLY A 125 -2.41 -22.94 9.52
CA GLY A 125 -2.61 -24.23 8.85
C GLY A 125 -3.25 -24.13 7.47
N ASP A 126 -4.24 -23.25 7.32
CA ASP A 126 -5.00 -23.09 6.08
C ASP A 126 -4.20 -22.33 5.02
N PHE A 127 -3.44 -21.30 5.42
CA PHE A 127 -2.49 -20.62 4.54
C PHE A 127 -1.39 -21.58 4.02
N ALA A 128 -0.84 -22.43 4.90
CA ALA A 128 0.19 -23.40 4.52
C ALA A 128 -0.33 -24.47 3.53
N THR A 129 -1.62 -24.80 3.59
CA THR A 129 -2.25 -25.79 2.70
C THR A 129 -2.55 -25.20 1.33
N ALA A 130 -3.12 -23.99 1.25
CA ALA A 130 -3.34 -23.28 -0.01
C ALA A 130 -2.02 -22.98 -0.75
N LEU A 131 -0.97 -22.63 0.00
CA LEU A 131 0.36 -22.40 -0.55
C LEU A 131 0.99 -23.69 -1.12
N LYS A 132 0.83 -24.82 -0.44
CA LYS A 132 1.36 -26.13 -0.88
C LYS A 132 0.73 -26.59 -2.19
N ASP A 133 -0.56 -26.36 -2.39
CA ASP A 133 -1.27 -26.78 -3.60
C ASP A 133 -0.88 -25.93 -4.82
N SER A 134 -0.64 -24.63 -4.64
CA SER A 134 -0.12 -23.73 -5.68
C SER A 134 1.30 -24.09 -6.15
N LEU A 135 2.15 -24.58 -5.24
CA LEU A 135 3.57 -24.88 -5.52
C LEU A 135 3.82 -26.19 -6.26
N THR A 136 2.86 -27.11 -6.31
CA THR A 136 3.05 -28.41 -6.99
C THR A 136 2.72 -28.40 -8.49
N GLY A 137 2.19 -27.30 -9.03
CA GLY A 137 1.67 -27.23 -10.40
C GLY A 137 2.62 -26.77 -11.51
N ASN A 138 3.79 -26.14 -11.22
CA ASN A 138 4.49 -25.34 -12.26
C ASN A 138 6.03 -25.40 -12.24
N ALA A 139 6.62 -26.55 -12.55
CA ALA A 139 8.08 -26.75 -12.48
C ALA A 139 8.88 -26.60 -13.81
N GLN A 140 8.31 -26.08 -14.91
CA GLN A 140 9.01 -26.03 -16.23
C GLN A 140 9.24 -24.64 -16.87
N TYR A 141 8.86 -23.52 -16.23
CA TYR A 141 8.84 -22.20 -16.90
C TYR A 141 9.95 -21.20 -16.52
N GLY A 142 10.94 -21.58 -15.69
CA GLY A 142 11.81 -20.61 -15.00
C GLY A 142 12.90 -19.90 -15.83
N ASN A 143 13.44 -20.50 -16.89
CA ASN A 143 14.62 -19.95 -17.59
C ASN A 143 14.29 -18.92 -18.69
N ASP A 144 13.18 -19.09 -19.41
CA ASP A 144 12.77 -18.13 -20.44
C ASP A 144 12.16 -16.87 -19.81
N LEU A 145 11.44 -17.03 -18.70
CA LEU A 145 10.84 -15.92 -17.94
C LEU A 145 11.90 -14.97 -17.37
N ALA A 146 13.03 -15.46 -16.84
CA ALA A 146 14.08 -14.59 -16.29
C ALA A 146 14.75 -13.70 -17.36
N THR A 147 14.82 -14.17 -18.61
CA THR A 147 15.44 -13.45 -19.73
C THR A 147 14.47 -12.44 -20.35
N ASP A 148 13.20 -12.81 -20.54
CA ASP A 148 12.15 -11.93 -21.06
C ASP A 148 11.72 -10.86 -20.04
N VAL A 149 11.60 -11.23 -18.76
CA VAL A 149 11.32 -10.27 -17.68
C VAL A 149 12.50 -9.33 -17.49
N GLY A 150 13.74 -9.80 -17.65
CA GLY A 150 14.92 -8.93 -17.71
C GLY A 150 14.89 -7.96 -18.91
N GLY A 151 14.36 -8.36 -20.07
CA GLY A 151 14.26 -7.47 -21.23
C GLY A 151 13.24 -6.34 -21.08
N VAL A 152 12.13 -6.59 -20.37
CA VAL A 152 11.02 -5.62 -20.21
C VAL A 152 11.12 -4.84 -18.90
N LEU A 153 11.46 -5.49 -17.78
CA LEU A 153 11.54 -4.86 -16.46
C LEU A 153 12.90 -4.22 -16.18
N LEU A 154 14.00 -4.63 -16.81
CA LEU A 154 15.28 -3.99 -16.54
C LEU A 154 15.30 -2.54 -17.02
N PRO A 155 14.86 -2.19 -18.25
CA PRO A 155 14.72 -0.79 -18.66
C PRO A 155 13.84 0.02 -17.69
N LEU A 156 12.74 -0.60 -17.24
CA LEU A 156 11.81 -0.04 -16.27
C LEU A 156 12.50 0.35 -14.96
N VAL A 157 13.13 -0.64 -14.32
CA VAL A 157 13.82 -0.50 -13.04
C VAL A 157 15.05 0.40 -13.16
N THR A 158 15.76 0.36 -14.30
CA THR A 158 16.90 1.23 -14.57
C THR A 158 16.51 2.69 -14.81
N GLY A 159 15.30 2.94 -15.33
CA GLY A 159 14.73 4.29 -15.47
C GLY A 159 14.37 4.87 -14.10
N PHE A 160 13.68 4.10 -13.26
CA PHE A 160 13.27 4.57 -11.93
C PHE A 160 14.44 4.88 -10.96
N LEU A 161 15.63 4.32 -11.15
CA LEU A 161 16.73 4.40 -10.18
C LEU A 161 18.09 4.70 -10.85
N PRO A 162 18.44 5.98 -11.10
CA PRO A 162 19.77 6.32 -11.58
C PRO A 162 20.87 5.77 -10.64
N PRO A 163 21.97 5.20 -11.17
CA PRO A 163 23.06 4.59 -10.38
C PRO A 163 23.78 5.54 -9.40
N SER A 164 23.47 6.83 -9.41
CA SER A 164 24.07 7.87 -8.58
C SER A 164 23.30 8.16 -7.28
N LEU A 165 22.17 7.49 -7.03
CA LEU A 165 21.33 7.75 -5.86
C LEU A 165 21.98 7.19 -4.58
N GLY A 166 22.44 8.09 -3.70
CA GLY A 166 22.77 7.75 -2.32
C GLY A 166 21.48 7.41 -1.57
N VAL A 167 21.25 6.12 -1.34
CA VAL A 167 19.94 5.53 -0.98
C VAL A 167 19.44 5.87 0.41
N ASP A 168 20.37 6.18 1.31
CA ASP A 168 20.13 6.70 2.65
C ASP A 168 19.61 8.15 2.66
N LYS A 169 19.61 8.83 1.51
CA LYS A 169 19.09 10.21 1.38
C LYS A 169 17.75 10.35 0.66
N GLN A 170 17.21 9.28 0.06
CA GLN A 170 16.07 9.41 -0.87
C GLN A 170 14.88 8.48 -0.61
N THR A 171 14.80 7.81 0.53
CA THR A 171 13.66 6.91 0.83
C THR A 171 12.92 7.41 2.06
N THR A 172 11.60 7.47 1.96
CA THR A 172 10.72 7.74 3.11
C THR A 172 10.91 6.65 4.15
N THR A 173 10.89 5.39 3.72
CA THR A 173 11.31 4.28 4.57
C THR A 173 12.20 3.27 3.87
N TYR A 174 13.14 2.73 4.63
CA TYR A 174 14.08 1.69 4.19
C TYR A 174 14.24 0.61 5.25
N THR A 175 13.91 -0.62 4.89
CA THR A 175 14.15 -1.81 5.72
C THR A 175 14.98 -2.81 4.95
N ASN A 176 16.04 -3.30 5.59
CA ASN A 176 16.90 -4.31 5.00
C ASN A 176 17.35 -5.30 6.05
N ALA A 177 17.21 -6.58 5.74
CA ALA A 177 17.75 -7.66 6.54
C ALA A 177 18.64 -8.53 5.66
N SER A 178 19.85 -8.77 6.16
CA SER A 178 20.77 -9.73 5.57
C SER A 178 21.24 -10.70 6.64
N SER A 179 21.44 -11.95 6.24
CA SER A 179 22.07 -12.93 7.11
C SER A 179 23.04 -13.77 6.31
N ASN A 180 24.27 -13.91 6.81
CA ASN A 180 25.27 -14.70 6.13
C ASN A 180 25.61 -15.96 6.94
N GLY A 181 24.99 -17.07 6.56
CA GLY A 181 25.34 -18.39 7.07
C GLY A 181 26.55 -18.97 6.35
N ALA A 182 26.92 -18.46 5.16
CA ALA A 182 28.09 -18.95 4.43
C ALA A 182 29.36 -18.67 5.24
N MET A 183 30.10 -19.73 5.53
CA MET A 183 31.22 -19.64 6.47
C MET A 183 32.45 -19.02 5.83
N VAL A 184 33.10 -18.13 6.59
CA VAL A 184 34.51 -17.79 6.35
C VAL A 184 35.34 -18.99 6.78
N GLU A 185 36.26 -19.40 5.93
CA GLU A 185 37.15 -20.56 6.07
C GLU A 185 38.01 -20.48 7.36
N ARG A 186 37.43 -20.72 8.54
CA ARG A 186 38.15 -20.63 9.82
C ARG A 186 39.11 -21.80 10.03
N ASN A 187 38.91 -22.90 9.30
CA ASN A 187 39.83 -24.03 9.24
C ASN A 187 39.75 -24.68 7.85
N PRO A 188 40.79 -24.55 7.01
CA PRO A 188 40.80 -25.14 5.66
C PRO A 188 40.70 -26.68 5.68
N ASN A 189 40.99 -27.31 6.82
CA ASN A 189 40.92 -28.77 6.98
C ASN A 189 39.57 -29.28 7.49
N ASN A 190 38.68 -28.40 7.94
CA ASN A 190 37.34 -28.76 8.39
C ASN A 190 36.39 -27.55 8.28
N PRO A 191 35.98 -27.18 7.05
CA PRO A 191 35.01 -26.11 6.86
C PRO A 191 33.70 -26.54 7.53
N GLN A 192 33.36 -25.91 8.65
CA GLN A 192 31.99 -25.98 9.16
C GLN A 192 31.13 -25.22 8.17
N LYS A 193 30.09 -25.84 7.64
CA LYS A 193 29.14 -25.21 6.72
C LYS A 193 28.04 -24.50 7.50
N GLY A 194 27.55 -23.38 6.96
CA GLY A 194 26.33 -22.77 7.46
C GLY A 194 25.16 -23.73 7.25
N VAL A 195 24.44 -24.08 8.32
CA VAL A 195 23.33 -25.04 8.23
C VAL A 195 22.04 -24.33 7.81
N ALA A 196 21.82 -23.12 8.31
CA ALA A 196 20.64 -22.33 7.99
C ALA A 196 20.91 -20.82 8.10
N SER A 197 20.22 -20.04 7.28
CA SER A 197 20.23 -18.58 7.30
C SER A 197 18.82 -18.04 7.13
N PHE A 198 18.43 -17.10 7.98
CA PHE A 198 17.12 -16.46 7.98
C PHE A 198 17.31 -14.95 7.87
N ALA A 199 16.68 -14.32 6.88
CA ALA A 199 16.65 -12.87 6.72
C ALA A 199 15.20 -12.42 6.59
N GLY A 200 14.74 -11.54 7.47
CA GLY A 200 13.37 -11.07 7.50
C GLY A 200 13.29 -9.56 7.68
N THR A 201 12.45 -8.91 6.87
CA THR A 201 12.12 -7.48 7.05
C THR A 201 10.63 -7.32 7.28
N LEU A 202 10.29 -6.37 8.15
CA LEU A 202 8.94 -5.90 8.36
C LEU A 202 8.97 -4.37 8.38
N ASN A 203 8.27 -3.75 7.44
CA ASN A 203 8.12 -2.30 7.30
C ASN A 203 6.63 -1.96 7.41
N VAL A 204 6.25 -1.19 8.42
CA VAL A 204 4.88 -0.73 8.59
C VAL A 204 4.91 0.77 8.79
N VAL A 205 4.21 1.49 7.92
CA VAL A 205 4.14 2.96 7.96
C VAL A 205 2.68 3.35 7.94
N VAL A 206 2.28 4.18 8.89
CA VAL A 206 0.97 4.83 8.92
C VAL A 206 1.20 6.34 8.85
N VAL A 207 0.62 7.00 7.86
CA VAL A 207 0.69 8.44 7.68
C VAL A 207 -0.70 9.02 7.69
N ASP A 208 -0.87 10.06 8.48
CA ASP A 208 -2.04 10.91 8.52
C ASP A 208 -1.60 12.31 8.07
N ASN A 209 -2.15 12.81 6.97
CA ASN A 209 -1.83 14.11 6.40
C ASN A 209 -3.14 14.87 6.17
N GLU A 210 -3.32 15.97 6.90
CA GLU A 210 -4.58 16.71 6.94
C GLU A 210 -4.37 18.21 6.69
N ALA A 211 -5.09 18.75 5.72
CA ALA A 211 -5.18 20.19 5.47
C ALA A 211 -6.63 20.65 5.61
N GLU A 212 -6.88 21.65 6.46
CA GLU A 212 -8.21 22.19 6.70
C GLU A 212 -8.22 23.72 6.57
N ALA A 213 -8.98 24.25 5.60
CA ALA A 213 -9.15 25.68 5.39
C ALA A 213 -10.63 26.07 5.46
N PHE A 214 -11.01 27.01 6.32
CA PHE A 214 -12.42 27.35 6.44
C PHE A 214 -12.77 28.75 6.92
N ILE A 215 -13.99 29.16 6.59
CA ILE A 215 -14.67 30.31 7.18
C ILE A 215 -15.76 29.79 8.10
N ASP A 216 -15.54 29.89 9.40
CA ASP A 216 -16.41 29.32 10.41
C ASP A 216 -17.75 30.08 10.50
N SER A 217 -18.73 29.40 11.06
CA SER A 217 -20.12 29.81 11.19
C SER A 217 -20.32 31.26 11.65
N GLY A 218 -21.28 31.93 11.01
CA GLY A 218 -21.70 33.29 11.35
C GLY A 218 -20.69 34.40 11.01
N ALA A 219 -19.54 34.09 10.40
CA ALA A 219 -18.59 35.10 9.96
C ALA A 219 -19.22 36.06 8.92
N GLN A 220 -18.79 37.32 8.93
CA GLN A 220 -19.30 38.39 8.08
C GLN A 220 -18.14 39.06 7.35
N ILE A 221 -18.08 38.84 6.05
CA ILE A 221 -17.03 39.37 5.16
C ILE A 221 -17.64 40.45 4.26
N ASN A 222 -17.11 41.67 4.37
CA ASN A 222 -17.48 42.86 3.59
C ASN A 222 -18.97 43.22 3.63
N GLN A 223 -19.60 43.04 4.80
CA GLN A 223 -21.01 43.32 4.99
C GLN A 223 -21.31 44.81 5.22
N ASP A 224 -20.31 45.62 5.54
CA ASP A 224 -20.48 47.07 5.73
C ASP A 224 -20.67 47.77 4.37
N ALA A 225 -21.91 48.20 4.10
CA ALA A 225 -22.27 48.89 2.85
C ALA A 225 -21.52 50.22 2.66
N THR A 226 -21.15 50.93 3.73
CA THR A 226 -20.40 52.19 3.63
C THR A 226 -18.96 51.95 3.23
N PHE A 227 -18.35 50.91 3.81
CA PHE A 227 -17.01 50.48 3.45
C PHE A 227 -16.97 49.96 2.01
N PHE A 228 -17.94 49.11 1.64
CA PHE A 228 -18.06 48.56 0.29
C PHE A 228 -18.21 49.65 -0.78
N ALA A 229 -19.04 50.66 -0.53
CA ALA A 229 -19.20 51.80 -1.44
C ALA A 229 -17.93 52.67 -1.53
N LEU A 230 -17.12 52.73 -0.47
CA LEU A 230 -15.89 53.53 -0.44
C LEU A 230 -14.76 52.87 -1.24
N ILE A 231 -14.61 51.54 -1.12
CA ILE A 231 -13.59 50.79 -1.87
C ILE A 231 -13.98 50.59 -3.33
N ASN A 232 -15.27 50.82 -3.66
CA ASN A 232 -15.78 50.74 -5.01
C ASN A 232 -16.49 52.01 -5.51
N PRO A 233 -15.76 53.12 -5.69
CA PRO A 233 -16.35 54.37 -6.15
C PRO A 233 -16.74 54.36 -7.64
N ASN A 234 -16.24 53.40 -8.42
CA ASN A 234 -16.37 53.39 -9.89
C ASN A 234 -17.24 52.25 -10.45
N GLY A 235 -17.83 51.41 -9.59
CA GLY A 235 -18.64 50.26 -10.00
C GLY A 235 -17.83 48.95 -10.05
N PRO A 236 -18.52 47.79 -10.22
CA PRO A 236 -17.93 46.45 -10.06
C PRO A 236 -16.59 46.32 -10.81
N GLY A 237 -15.52 46.05 -10.06
CA GLY A 237 -14.15 45.99 -10.59
C GLY A 237 -13.02 46.33 -9.61
N SER A 238 -13.28 46.39 -8.30
CA SER A 238 -12.25 46.65 -7.28
C SER A 238 -11.35 45.44 -6.98
N GLY A 239 -11.58 44.30 -7.65
CA GLY A 239 -10.71 43.12 -7.55
C GLY A 239 -11.02 42.20 -6.39
N LEU A 240 -12.02 42.50 -5.54
CA LEU A 240 -12.22 41.78 -4.30
C LEU A 240 -12.75 40.36 -4.54
N SER A 241 -11.89 39.37 -4.31
CA SER A 241 -12.21 37.94 -4.29
C SER A 241 -12.06 37.34 -2.89
N VAL A 242 -12.70 36.19 -2.68
CA VAL A 242 -12.52 35.34 -1.49
C VAL A 242 -12.13 33.94 -1.96
N THR A 243 -11.03 33.43 -1.43
CA THR A 243 -10.52 32.08 -1.72
C THR A 243 -10.32 31.34 -0.40
N VAL A 244 -10.84 30.12 -0.32
CA VAL A 244 -10.63 29.15 0.75
C VAL A 244 -10.07 27.89 0.09
N GLU A 245 -8.86 27.51 0.45
CA GLU A 245 -8.06 26.53 -0.29
C GLU A 245 -7.37 25.59 0.70
N ALA A 246 -7.55 24.29 0.52
CA ALA A 246 -6.92 23.26 1.33
C ALA A 246 -6.23 22.22 0.45
N ASP A 247 -4.92 22.06 0.62
CA ASP A 247 -4.08 21.18 -0.18
C ASP A 247 -3.36 20.17 0.71
N ALA A 248 -3.61 18.88 0.50
CA ALA A 248 -2.93 17.80 1.21
C ALA A 248 -2.13 16.94 0.21
N SER A 249 -0.81 17.04 0.25
CA SER A 249 0.07 16.30 -0.68
C SER A 249 1.01 15.33 0.04
N LEU A 250 1.14 14.12 -0.51
CA LEU A 250 1.97 13.06 0.05
C LEU A 250 2.76 12.36 -1.05
N GLN A 251 4.09 12.43 -0.98
CA GLN A 251 4.97 11.72 -1.91
C GLN A 251 5.94 10.82 -1.17
N THR A 252 5.91 9.52 -1.47
CA THR A 252 6.64 8.53 -0.67
C THR A 252 7.30 7.42 -1.48
N LEU A 253 8.46 6.99 -1.00
CA LEU A 253 9.18 5.82 -1.48
C LEU A 253 9.51 4.90 -0.31
N ASN A 254 8.85 3.75 -0.27
CA ASN A 254 9.00 2.74 0.77
C ASN A 254 9.73 1.53 0.19
N ILE A 255 10.86 1.16 0.79
CA ILE A 255 11.69 0.05 0.33
C ILE A 255 11.87 -0.99 1.44
N GLY A 256 11.57 -2.25 1.12
CA GLY A 256 11.74 -3.40 2.00
C GLY A 256 12.53 -4.55 1.38
N GLY A 257 13.42 -5.14 2.17
CA GLY A 257 14.15 -6.38 1.85
C GLY A 257 15.25 -6.27 0.78
N LEU A 258 15.59 -5.06 0.33
CA LEU A 258 16.70 -4.81 -0.59
C LEU A 258 18.03 -4.60 0.12
N ALA A 259 19.06 -5.34 -0.30
CA ALA A 259 20.43 -5.14 0.16
C ALA A 259 20.92 -3.71 -0.16
N THR A 260 20.64 -3.22 -1.38
CA THR A 260 20.67 -1.81 -1.82
C THR A 260 19.88 -1.63 -3.14
N PRO A 261 19.30 -0.46 -3.43
CA PRO A 261 18.72 -0.16 -4.75
C PRO A 261 19.70 -0.30 -5.93
N LEU A 262 21.01 -0.06 -5.75
CA LEU A 262 22.03 -0.34 -6.77
C LEU A 262 22.21 -1.84 -7.06
N THR A 263 21.96 -2.69 -6.06
CA THR A 263 21.94 -4.15 -6.24
C THR A 263 20.69 -4.62 -6.97
N LEU A 264 19.64 -3.81 -7.10
CA LEU A 264 18.47 -4.17 -7.90
C LEU A 264 18.84 -4.37 -9.39
N LEU A 265 19.79 -3.59 -9.92
CA LEU A 265 20.25 -3.72 -11.31
C LEU A 265 21.36 -4.77 -11.49
N SER A 266 22.31 -4.82 -10.56
CA SER A 266 23.52 -5.68 -10.70
C SER A 266 23.34 -7.07 -10.09
N GLN A 267 22.33 -7.24 -9.24
CA GLN A 267 22.19 -8.35 -8.32
C GLN A 267 20.71 -8.62 -7.99
N ILE A 268 19.85 -8.70 -9.02
CA ILE A 268 18.51 -9.33 -8.97
C ILE A 268 18.53 -10.68 -8.21
N LEU A 269 19.72 -11.26 -7.99
CA LEU A 269 19.98 -12.56 -7.37
C LEU A 269 20.73 -12.52 -6.02
N ALA A 270 20.95 -11.37 -5.37
CA ALA A 270 21.78 -11.30 -4.14
C ALA A 270 21.11 -10.76 -2.87
N GLY A 271 19.82 -10.37 -2.92
CA GLY A 271 19.06 -10.07 -1.70
C GLY A 271 18.81 -11.34 -0.89
N GLY A 272 18.96 -11.27 0.44
CA GLY A 272 18.44 -12.30 1.34
C GLY A 272 19.43 -13.01 2.27
N ALA A 273 19.13 -14.28 2.52
CA ALA A 273 19.85 -15.13 3.47
C ALA A 273 20.68 -16.21 2.74
N PRO A 274 21.94 -15.94 2.35
CA PRO A 274 22.83 -16.99 1.86
C PRO A 274 23.25 -18.00 2.95
N SER A 275 23.14 -19.28 2.63
CA SER A 275 23.68 -20.43 3.38
C SER A 275 24.19 -21.53 2.44
N ASP A 276 24.91 -22.49 3.00
CA ASP A 276 25.29 -23.71 2.27
C ASP A 276 24.15 -24.74 2.21
N ASN A 277 23.08 -24.57 2.99
CA ASN A 277 22.08 -25.62 3.19
C ASN A 277 20.63 -25.11 3.22
N ALA A 278 20.16 -24.35 4.19
CA ALA A 278 18.78 -23.86 4.21
C ALA A 278 18.70 -22.32 4.27
N SER A 279 18.06 -21.69 3.28
CA SER A 279 17.82 -20.25 3.24
C SER A 279 16.34 -19.92 3.38
N ILE A 280 16.03 -18.94 4.24
CA ILE A 280 14.71 -18.33 4.32
C ILE A 280 14.84 -16.81 4.19
N GLY A 281 14.19 -16.24 3.18
CA GLY A 281 14.06 -14.80 2.96
C GLY A 281 12.62 -14.32 3.13
N GLY A 282 12.41 -13.26 3.90
CA GLY A 282 11.09 -12.69 4.15
C GLY A 282 11.10 -11.17 4.00
N ASN A 283 10.09 -10.63 3.33
CA ASN A 283 9.77 -9.21 3.39
C ASN A 283 8.26 -9.03 3.54
N ILE A 284 7.86 -8.16 4.46
CA ILE A 284 6.49 -7.70 4.61
C ILE A 284 6.57 -6.17 4.68
N ALA A 285 5.95 -5.51 3.72
CA ALA A 285 5.81 -4.06 3.71
C ALA A 285 4.32 -3.70 3.73
N ALA A 286 3.92 -2.83 4.64
CA ALA A 286 2.58 -2.28 4.73
C ALA A 286 2.68 -0.76 4.83
N VAL A 287 1.95 -0.07 3.99
CA VAL A 287 1.93 1.39 3.92
C VAL A 287 0.47 1.82 3.97
N ILE A 288 0.11 2.59 4.97
CA ILE A 288 -1.26 3.03 5.23
C ILE A 288 -1.26 4.56 5.24
N TYR A 289 -2.00 5.18 4.31
CA TYR A 289 -2.12 6.63 4.18
C TYR A 289 -3.57 7.05 4.40
N ASP A 290 -3.78 8.04 5.25
CA ASP A 290 -4.99 8.86 5.29
C ASP A 290 -4.56 10.28 4.89
N ASN A 291 -5.00 10.73 3.71
CA ASN A 291 -4.68 12.04 3.16
C ASN A 291 -5.99 12.81 2.97
N THR A 292 -6.19 13.86 3.75
CA THR A 292 -7.45 14.59 3.83
C THR A 292 -7.23 16.08 3.55
N ALA A 293 -7.96 16.63 2.59
CA ALA A 293 -8.07 18.07 2.34
C ALA A 293 -9.53 18.51 2.47
N ARG A 294 -9.80 19.51 3.32
CA ARG A 294 -11.15 20.05 3.50
C ARG A 294 -11.15 21.56 3.39
N ALA A 295 -11.93 22.08 2.45
CA ALA A 295 -12.16 23.51 2.31
C ALA A 295 -13.64 23.84 2.44
N TYR A 296 -14.03 24.71 3.36
CA TYR A 296 -15.46 24.97 3.52
C TYR A 296 -15.85 26.36 4.02
N ILE A 297 -17.10 26.71 3.72
CA ILE A 297 -17.77 27.89 4.25
C ILE A 297 -18.93 27.41 5.12
N GLY A 298 -18.84 27.71 6.42
CA GLY A 298 -19.79 27.24 7.42
C GLY A 298 -21.14 27.96 7.40
N ASP A 299 -22.01 27.51 8.30
CA ASP A 299 -23.37 28.01 8.45
C ASP A 299 -23.48 29.50 8.76
N ALA A 300 -24.52 30.14 8.23
CA ALA A 300 -24.86 31.54 8.47
C ALA A 300 -23.73 32.53 8.15
N VAL A 301 -22.68 32.07 7.44
CA VAL A 301 -21.64 32.94 6.93
C VAL A 301 -22.23 33.88 5.90
N ARG A 302 -21.82 35.14 5.95
CA ARG A 302 -22.24 36.18 5.01
C ARG A 302 -21.04 36.74 4.29
N ILE A 303 -20.97 36.56 2.98
CA ILE A 303 -19.85 37.03 2.17
C ILE A 303 -20.38 37.92 1.05
N ARG A 304 -19.72 39.06 0.87
CA ARG A 304 -19.88 39.91 -0.32
C ARG A 304 -18.53 40.07 -1.02
N THR A 305 -18.47 39.71 -2.29
CA THR A 305 -17.31 39.89 -3.17
C THR A 305 -17.71 40.62 -4.45
N GLU A 306 -16.74 41.20 -5.14
CA GLU A 306 -16.97 41.81 -6.47
C GLU A 306 -16.54 40.92 -7.61
N GLU A 307 -15.53 40.10 -7.37
CA GLU A 307 -15.06 39.10 -8.30
C GLU A 307 -15.55 37.74 -7.86
N ASP A 308 -14.65 36.76 -7.78
CA ASP A 308 -14.97 35.36 -7.62
C ASP A 308 -14.96 34.98 -6.12
N LEU A 309 -15.76 33.97 -5.78
CA LEU A 309 -15.64 33.21 -4.55
C LEU A 309 -15.23 31.78 -4.91
N ILE A 310 -14.12 31.31 -4.35
CA ILE A 310 -13.55 29.99 -4.63
C ILE A 310 -13.41 29.24 -3.30
N VAL A 311 -13.96 28.02 -3.25
CA VAL A 311 -13.74 27.03 -2.19
C VAL A 311 -13.15 25.82 -2.89
N ASP A 312 -11.92 25.47 -2.56
CA ASP A 312 -11.12 24.49 -3.29
C ASP A 312 -10.40 23.55 -2.34
N SER A 313 -10.50 22.25 -2.58
CA SER A 313 -9.79 21.23 -1.83
C SER A 313 -9.11 20.28 -2.81
N ALA A 314 -7.84 19.98 -2.58
CA ALA A 314 -7.10 19.05 -3.41
C ALA A 314 -6.29 18.07 -2.57
N THR A 315 -6.29 16.80 -2.97
CA THR A 315 -5.29 15.85 -2.50
C THR A 315 -4.45 15.32 -3.66
N ASP A 316 -3.14 15.19 -3.44
CA ASP A 316 -2.18 14.60 -4.39
C ASP A 316 -1.33 13.54 -3.68
N VAL A 317 -1.40 12.29 -4.13
CA VAL A 317 -0.62 11.19 -3.57
C VAL A 317 0.21 10.47 -4.62
N LEU A 318 1.53 10.45 -4.41
CA LEU A 318 2.46 9.52 -5.06
C LEU A 318 2.97 8.51 -4.03
N SER A 319 2.60 7.24 -4.19
CA SER A 319 3.05 6.14 -3.34
C SER A 319 3.84 5.12 -4.14
N ILE A 320 5.12 4.94 -3.84
CA ILE A 320 5.93 3.87 -4.41
C ILE A 320 6.35 2.92 -3.30
N ALA A 321 5.94 1.66 -3.39
CA ALA A 321 6.29 0.61 -2.46
C ALA A 321 7.05 -0.50 -3.18
N LEU A 322 8.29 -0.75 -2.75
CA LEU A 322 9.20 -1.74 -3.31
C LEU A 322 9.49 -2.81 -2.25
N GLY A 323 9.12 -4.05 -2.55
CA GLY A 323 9.45 -5.22 -1.74
C GLY A 323 10.40 -6.15 -2.48
N GLN A 324 11.40 -6.69 -1.79
CA GLN A 324 12.17 -7.81 -2.29
C GLN A 324 12.42 -8.86 -1.21
N ALA A 325 12.31 -10.14 -1.58
CA ALA A 325 12.87 -11.23 -0.77
C ALA A 325 13.73 -12.15 -1.62
N GLY A 326 14.63 -12.88 -0.96
CA GLY A 326 15.47 -13.87 -1.61
C GLY A 326 16.32 -14.66 -0.65
N GLY A 327 17.10 -15.56 -1.19
CA GLY A 327 17.92 -16.49 -0.44
C GLY A 327 18.81 -17.31 -1.35
N SER A 328 19.84 -17.90 -0.75
CA SER A 328 20.57 -18.96 -1.45
C SER A 328 20.96 -20.10 -0.52
N GLY A 329 20.81 -21.34 -0.98
CA GLY A 329 20.97 -22.52 -0.14
C GLY A 329 20.86 -23.82 -0.93
N LYS A 330 20.95 -24.97 -0.25
CA LYS A 330 20.53 -26.25 -0.84
C LYS A 330 19.01 -26.32 -0.98
N TYR A 331 18.32 -25.86 0.05
CA TYR A 331 16.87 -25.65 0.14
C TYR A 331 16.63 -24.17 0.40
N GLY A 332 15.66 -23.61 -0.29
CA GLY A 332 15.39 -22.18 -0.27
C GLY A 332 13.92 -21.87 -0.23
N PHE A 333 13.53 -20.93 0.62
CA PHE A 333 12.19 -20.36 0.64
C PHE A 333 12.30 -18.85 0.72
N ALA A 334 11.67 -18.13 -0.21
CA ALA A 334 11.53 -16.69 -0.13
C ALA A 334 10.07 -16.27 -0.28
N GLY A 335 9.67 -15.32 0.56
CA GLY A 335 8.34 -14.74 0.55
C GLY A 335 8.43 -13.22 0.64
N SER A 336 7.71 -12.51 -0.20
CA SER A 336 7.59 -11.06 -0.11
C SER A 336 6.14 -10.64 -0.26
N PHE A 337 5.68 -9.77 0.63
CA PHE A 337 4.32 -9.24 0.67
C PHE A 337 4.38 -7.72 0.75
N THR A 338 3.64 -7.04 -0.12
CA THR A 338 3.50 -5.58 -0.07
C THR A 338 2.01 -5.24 0.00
N GLY A 339 1.60 -4.46 0.99
CA GLY A 339 0.25 -3.95 1.17
C GLY A 339 0.26 -2.43 1.14
N ASN A 340 -0.56 -1.81 0.29
CA ASN A 340 -0.82 -0.37 0.36
C ASN A 340 -2.30 -0.15 0.67
N GLY A 341 -2.61 0.53 1.77
CA GLY A 341 -3.95 1.04 2.08
C GLY A 341 -3.93 2.54 1.96
N LEU A 342 -4.67 3.12 1.02
CA LEU A 342 -4.71 4.57 0.88
C LEU A 342 -6.15 5.04 0.97
N LYS A 343 -6.37 5.97 1.89
CA LYS A 343 -7.61 6.70 2.05
C LYS A 343 -7.34 8.15 1.65
N LEU A 344 -8.08 8.64 0.68
CA LEU A 344 -7.99 10.02 0.20
C LEU A 344 -9.35 10.67 0.35
N THR A 345 -9.39 11.83 1.00
CA THR A 345 -10.63 12.61 1.17
C THR A 345 -10.37 14.03 0.72
N SER A 346 -11.01 14.45 -0.37
CA SER A 346 -11.07 15.86 -0.78
C SER A 346 -12.50 16.32 -0.68
N GLU A 347 -12.76 17.28 0.20
CA GLU A 347 -14.10 17.76 0.51
C GLU A 347 -14.16 19.28 0.45
N SER A 348 -14.95 19.79 -0.50
CA SER A 348 -15.24 21.21 -0.61
C SER A 348 -16.73 21.50 -0.55
N TYR A 349 -17.13 22.43 0.32
CA TYR A 349 -18.54 22.76 0.44
C TYR A 349 -18.85 24.16 0.96
N ILE A 350 -20.08 24.58 0.65
CA ILE A 350 -20.72 25.76 1.22
C ILE A 350 -22.00 25.30 1.91
N GLU A 351 -22.10 25.54 3.22
CA GLU A 351 -23.25 25.12 4.01
C GLU A 351 -24.57 25.78 3.58
N ASP A 352 -25.68 25.10 3.82
CA ASP A 352 -27.01 25.46 3.29
C ASP A 352 -27.54 26.80 3.80
N SER A 353 -27.07 27.28 4.95
CA SER A 353 -27.50 28.54 5.57
C SER A 353 -26.61 29.75 5.24
N ALA A 354 -25.55 29.56 4.44
CA ALA A 354 -24.65 30.63 4.02
C ALA A 354 -25.32 31.62 3.03
N VAL A 355 -25.00 32.91 3.16
CA VAL A 355 -25.47 33.98 2.26
C VAL A 355 -24.26 34.55 1.50
N ILE A 356 -24.16 34.21 0.23
CA ILE A 356 -23.07 34.60 -0.66
C ILE A 356 -23.59 35.57 -1.74
N GLU A 357 -22.96 36.73 -1.82
CA GLU A 357 -23.14 37.70 -2.91
C GLU A 357 -21.82 37.89 -3.64
N SER A 358 -21.63 37.19 -4.76
CA SER A 358 -20.47 37.27 -5.63
C SER A 358 -20.77 38.10 -6.88
N GLY A 359 -19.91 39.07 -7.19
CA GLY A 359 -20.08 39.90 -8.39
C GLY A 359 -19.75 39.16 -9.70
N ARG A 360 -19.05 38.02 -9.62
CA ARG A 360 -18.75 37.14 -10.74
C ARG A 360 -19.13 35.70 -10.43
N ASP A 361 -18.15 34.81 -10.31
CA ASP A 361 -18.35 33.36 -10.25
C ASP A 361 -18.35 32.89 -8.79
N VAL A 362 -19.03 31.77 -8.52
CA VAL A 362 -18.92 31.01 -7.27
C VAL A 362 -18.48 29.61 -7.63
N GLN A 363 -17.34 29.18 -7.12
CA GLN A 363 -16.72 27.90 -7.44
C GLN A 363 -16.55 27.07 -6.16
N VAL A 364 -16.97 25.81 -6.21
CA VAL A 364 -16.74 24.80 -5.17
C VAL A 364 -16.10 23.61 -5.88
N LEU A 365 -14.81 23.38 -5.64
CA LEU A 365 -13.97 22.44 -6.39
C LEU A 365 -13.37 21.43 -5.41
N ALA A 366 -13.43 20.15 -5.74
CA ALA A 366 -12.75 19.11 -4.98
C ALA A 366 -11.99 18.18 -5.93
N GLU A 367 -10.69 18.01 -5.72
CA GLU A 367 -9.83 17.18 -6.56
C GLU A 367 -9.11 16.11 -5.74
N ASN A 368 -9.00 14.91 -6.29
CA ASN A 368 -8.17 13.83 -5.76
C ASN A 368 -7.31 13.24 -6.90
N ASP A 369 -5.99 13.32 -6.75
CA ASP A 369 -5.02 12.73 -7.65
C ASP A 369 -4.22 11.64 -6.92
N LEU A 370 -4.22 10.42 -7.47
CA LEU A 370 -3.52 9.28 -6.91
C LEU A 370 -2.68 8.55 -7.95
N VAL A 371 -1.40 8.38 -7.65
CA VAL A 371 -0.49 7.44 -8.32
C VAL A 371 0.12 6.48 -7.30
N ALA A 372 -0.28 5.21 -7.35
CA ALA A 372 0.25 4.15 -6.50
C ALA A 372 0.99 3.08 -7.33
N ILE A 373 2.23 2.80 -6.96
CA ILE A 373 3.10 1.81 -7.61
C ILE A 373 3.60 0.82 -6.56
N GLY A 374 3.11 -0.42 -6.63
CA GLY A 374 3.59 -1.53 -5.84
C GLY A 374 4.44 -2.47 -6.68
N LEU A 375 5.74 -2.56 -6.40
CA LEU A 375 6.62 -3.55 -7.02
C LEU A 375 7.10 -4.54 -5.98
N ASN A 376 6.94 -5.83 -6.26
CA ASN A 376 7.30 -6.87 -5.33
C ASN A 376 8.02 -8.04 -6.02
N PHE A 377 9.26 -8.28 -5.62
CA PHE A 377 10.17 -9.21 -6.27
C PHE A 377 10.62 -10.32 -5.33
N VAL A 378 10.58 -11.56 -5.80
CA VAL A 378 11.11 -12.70 -5.05
C VAL A 378 12.02 -13.52 -5.94
N PHE A 379 13.26 -13.69 -5.50
CA PHE A 379 14.27 -14.50 -6.20
C PHE A 379 14.97 -15.45 -5.25
N GLU A 380 14.67 -16.73 -5.34
CA GLU A 380 15.31 -17.79 -4.54
C GLU A 380 16.31 -18.59 -5.37
N ARG A 381 17.55 -18.73 -4.90
CA ARG A 381 18.57 -19.56 -5.56
C ARG A 381 18.89 -20.81 -4.74
N ALA A 382 18.27 -21.93 -5.07
CA ALA A 382 18.53 -23.19 -4.39
C ALA A 382 19.44 -24.14 -5.20
N GLN A 383 20.15 -25.05 -4.54
CA GLN A 383 20.87 -26.13 -5.25
C GLN A 383 19.95 -27.30 -5.58
N THR A 384 18.94 -27.55 -4.72
CA THR A 384 18.02 -28.69 -4.81
C THR A 384 16.57 -28.25 -4.93
N VAL A 385 16.02 -27.48 -3.98
CA VAL A 385 14.61 -27.04 -3.99
C VAL A 385 14.53 -25.58 -3.60
N GLY A 386 13.95 -24.76 -4.47
CA GLY A 386 13.69 -23.34 -4.23
C GLY A 386 12.22 -23.04 -4.39
N VAL A 387 11.66 -22.25 -3.47
CA VAL A 387 10.28 -21.79 -3.49
C VAL A 387 10.29 -20.27 -3.33
N GLY A 388 9.61 -19.56 -4.23
CA GLY A 388 9.42 -18.13 -4.17
C GLY A 388 7.93 -17.78 -4.19
N VAL A 389 7.49 -16.89 -3.30
CA VAL A 389 6.10 -16.45 -3.18
C VAL A 389 6.06 -14.93 -3.12
N SER A 390 5.37 -14.29 -4.05
CA SER A 390 5.21 -12.83 -4.08
C SER A 390 3.73 -12.47 -4.15
N ALA A 391 3.31 -11.51 -3.33
CA ALA A 391 1.97 -10.94 -3.39
C ALA A 391 2.01 -9.43 -3.15
N ALA A 392 1.21 -8.69 -3.91
CA ALA A 392 1.01 -7.25 -3.72
C ALA A 392 -0.49 -6.99 -3.64
N VAL A 393 -0.92 -6.25 -2.63
CA VAL A 393 -2.33 -5.90 -2.40
C VAL A 393 -2.40 -4.40 -2.24
N ASN A 394 -3.26 -3.75 -3.02
CA ASN A 394 -3.60 -2.35 -2.81
C ASN A 394 -5.09 -2.24 -2.50
N VAL A 395 -5.42 -1.42 -1.51
CA VAL A 395 -6.78 -1.04 -1.14
C VAL A 395 -6.85 0.48 -1.20
N PHE A 396 -7.82 1.00 -1.93
CA PHE A 396 -8.02 2.42 -2.12
C PHE A 396 -9.44 2.78 -1.66
N ASP A 397 -9.54 3.81 -0.83
CA ASP A 397 -10.79 4.44 -0.42
C ASP A 397 -10.69 5.93 -0.77
N VAL A 398 -11.27 6.33 -1.90
CA VAL A 398 -11.13 7.68 -2.44
C VAL A 398 -12.50 8.35 -2.42
N THR A 399 -12.61 9.44 -1.68
CA THR A 399 -13.81 10.24 -1.55
C THR A 399 -13.53 11.66 -2.02
N THR A 400 -14.24 12.08 -3.06
CA THR A 400 -14.16 13.43 -3.62
C THR A 400 -15.56 14.02 -3.62
N LEU A 401 -15.75 15.11 -2.88
CA LEU A 401 -17.06 15.70 -2.67
C LEU A 401 -16.98 17.22 -2.84
N ALA A 402 -17.74 17.74 -3.81
CA ALA A 402 -18.02 19.15 -3.94
C ALA A 402 -19.53 19.38 -3.89
N PHE A 403 -20.01 20.24 -2.98
CA PHE A 403 -21.44 20.53 -2.89
C PHE A 403 -21.77 21.89 -2.28
N ILE A 404 -23.00 22.33 -2.53
CA ILE A 404 -23.63 23.45 -1.83
C ILE A 404 -24.86 22.88 -1.14
N GLY A 405 -24.88 22.91 0.18
CA GLY A 405 -25.90 22.24 0.98
C GLY A 405 -25.38 21.82 2.34
N ASN A 406 -26.21 21.11 3.07
CA ASN A 406 -25.97 20.77 4.46
C ASN A 406 -25.09 19.53 4.58
N ASN A 407 -23.91 19.65 5.20
CA ASN A 407 -23.05 18.48 5.47
C ASN A 407 -23.55 17.67 6.67
N GLU A 408 -24.07 18.34 7.71
CA GLU A 408 -24.46 17.70 8.98
C GLU A 408 -25.95 17.28 9.05
N GLY A 409 -26.72 17.53 8.01
CA GLY A 409 -28.13 17.14 7.91
C GLY A 409 -29.06 17.81 8.93
N ASP A 410 -28.70 18.95 9.53
CA ASP A 410 -29.59 19.71 10.43
C ASP A 410 -30.71 20.45 9.65
N PRO A 411 -31.98 19.97 9.68
CA PRO A 411 -33.06 20.58 8.92
C PRO A 411 -33.59 21.89 9.54
N ALA A 412 -33.03 22.36 10.66
CA ALA A 412 -33.61 23.45 11.46
C ALA A 412 -33.10 24.86 11.08
N LEU A 413 -32.10 24.99 10.21
CA LEU A 413 -31.53 26.28 9.86
C LEU A 413 -32.35 27.00 8.78
N VAL A 414 -32.31 28.34 8.83
CA VAL A 414 -32.93 29.18 7.79
C VAL A 414 -32.08 29.02 6.52
N PRO A 415 -32.68 28.62 5.39
CA PRO A 415 -31.92 28.48 4.15
C PRO A 415 -31.23 29.79 3.77
N GLY A 416 -29.98 29.65 3.36
CA GLY A 416 -29.13 30.70 2.85
C GLY A 416 -29.47 31.05 1.40
N SER A 417 -28.56 31.74 0.73
CA SER A 417 -28.70 32.07 -0.68
C SER A 417 -27.34 32.31 -1.32
N ILE A 418 -27.13 31.79 -2.51
CA ILE A 418 -25.95 32.09 -3.32
C ILE A 418 -26.40 32.89 -4.53
N THR A 419 -25.83 34.07 -4.68
CA THR A 419 -25.99 34.93 -5.86
C THR A 419 -24.62 35.12 -6.51
N ALA A 420 -24.48 34.62 -7.74
CA ALA A 420 -23.32 34.86 -8.59
C ALA A 420 -23.73 35.81 -9.72
N GLY A 421 -22.87 36.80 -10.04
CA GLY A 421 -23.07 37.67 -11.20
C GLY A 421 -22.95 36.92 -12.54
N ARG A 422 -22.34 35.74 -12.51
CA ARG A 422 -22.16 34.83 -13.64
C ARG A 422 -22.54 33.40 -13.26
N ASP A 423 -21.57 32.51 -13.11
CA ASP A 423 -21.80 31.07 -12.97
C ASP A 423 -21.65 30.60 -11.51
N VAL A 424 -22.35 29.53 -11.18
CA VAL A 424 -22.11 28.73 -9.98
C VAL A 424 -21.58 27.38 -10.47
N ILE A 425 -20.33 27.09 -10.15
CA ILE A 425 -19.62 25.87 -10.56
C ILE A 425 -19.42 25.02 -9.31
N VAL A 426 -19.86 23.78 -9.38
CA VAL A 426 -19.64 22.77 -8.35
C VAL A 426 -19.08 21.56 -9.09
N ASP A 427 -17.83 21.21 -8.82
CA ASP A 427 -17.12 20.17 -9.55
C ASP A 427 -16.28 19.31 -8.63
N ALA A 428 -16.27 18.01 -8.89
CA ALA A 428 -15.50 17.03 -8.14
C ALA A 428 -14.81 16.09 -9.13
N ASP A 429 -13.48 16.10 -9.18
CA ASP A 429 -12.66 15.30 -10.09
C ASP A 429 -11.80 14.28 -9.31
N THR A 430 -11.59 13.12 -9.90
CA THR A 430 -10.76 12.07 -9.33
C THR A 430 -9.98 11.35 -10.42
N SER A 431 -8.66 11.35 -10.29
CA SER A 431 -7.73 10.66 -11.18
C SER A 431 -6.94 9.63 -10.39
N GLU A 432 -7.03 8.37 -10.79
CA GLU A 432 -6.36 7.27 -10.10
C GLU A 432 -5.56 6.41 -11.08
N VAL A 433 -4.29 6.18 -10.74
CA VAL A 433 -3.40 5.24 -11.42
C VAL A 433 -2.79 4.30 -10.40
N SER A 434 -3.05 3.00 -10.56
CA SER A 434 -2.47 1.95 -9.71
C SER A 434 -1.75 0.92 -10.57
N ILE A 435 -0.46 0.70 -10.27
CA ILE A 435 0.38 -0.29 -10.93
C ILE A 435 0.89 -1.27 -9.88
N ASN A 436 0.53 -2.54 -10.01
CA ASN A 436 1.06 -3.61 -9.16
C ASN A 436 1.78 -4.65 -9.99
N ILE A 437 3.03 -4.92 -9.64
CA ILE A 437 3.85 -5.96 -10.27
C ILE A 437 4.39 -6.85 -9.17
N ALA A 438 3.91 -8.10 -9.14
CA ALA A 438 4.42 -9.14 -8.27
C ALA A 438 5.11 -10.22 -9.11
N LEU A 439 6.39 -10.45 -8.87
CA LEU A 439 7.18 -11.46 -9.57
C LEU A 439 7.86 -12.39 -8.57
N ALA A 440 7.73 -13.69 -8.80
CA ALA A 440 8.46 -14.71 -8.04
C ALA A 440 9.20 -15.65 -9.00
N GLY A 441 10.47 -15.89 -8.71
CA GLY A 441 11.33 -16.81 -9.45
C GLY A 441 12.15 -17.67 -8.50
N ALA A 442 12.29 -18.95 -8.84
CA ALA A 442 13.18 -19.88 -8.15
C ALA A 442 14.16 -20.49 -9.16
N ILE A 443 15.46 -20.35 -8.89
CA ILE A 443 16.54 -20.88 -9.71
C ILE A 443 17.18 -22.05 -8.99
N THR A 444 17.04 -23.25 -9.54
CA THR A 444 17.75 -24.44 -9.04
C THR A 444 19.04 -24.66 -9.83
N THR A 445 20.21 -24.57 -9.20
CA THR A 445 21.51 -24.70 -9.91
C THR A 445 21.91 -26.14 -10.20
N GLY A 446 21.05 -27.11 -9.87
CA GLY A 446 21.25 -28.52 -10.23
C GLY A 446 22.59 -29.04 -9.75
N ALA A 447 22.78 -29.13 -8.42
CA ALA A 447 23.79 -30.07 -7.95
C ALA A 447 23.27 -31.46 -8.35
N THR A 448 23.79 -32.01 -9.46
CA THR A 448 23.55 -33.40 -9.85
C THR A 448 23.73 -34.21 -8.58
N PRO A 449 22.70 -34.93 -8.07
CA PRO A 449 22.87 -35.75 -6.90
C PRO A 449 24.11 -36.58 -7.17
N ALA A 450 25.17 -36.41 -6.38
CA ALA A 450 26.38 -37.20 -6.57
C ALA A 450 25.87 -38.63 -6.57
N ALA A 451 25.94 -39.28 -7.75
CA ALA A 451 25.43 -40.63 -7.92
C ALA A 451 25.94 -41.37 -6.71
N SER A 452 25.02 -41.82 -5.84
CA SER A 452 25.44 -42.36 -4.55
C SER A 452 26.52 -43.33 -4.94
N ASN A 453 27.78 -43.07 -4.53
CA ASN A 453 28.78 -44.08 -4.64
C ASN A 453 28.12 -45.17 -3.83
N SER A 454 27.57 -46.16 -4.55
CA SER A 454 27.22 -47.45 -4.05
C SER A 454 28.55 -47.87 -3.49
N GLY A 455 28.78 -47.46 -2.24
CA GLY A 455 29.83 -47.94 -1.41
C GLY A 455 29.48 -49.39 -1.42
N ASN A 456 30.17 -50.09 -2.33
CA ASN A 456 30.17 -51.51 -2.50
C ASN A 456 30.04 -52.01 -1.08
N MET A 457 28.84 -52.50 -0.71
CA MET A 457 28.64 -53.12 0.58
C MET A 457 29.60 -54.27 0.51
N GLY A 458 30.82 -54.02 0.98
CA GLY A 458 31.87 -54.99 1.05
C GLY A 458 31.20 -56.12 1.78
N THR A 459 31.01 -57.20 1.05
CA THR A 459 30.68 -58.51 1.57
C THR A 459 31.88 -58.94 2.42
N GLY A 460 32.07 -58.24 3.54
CA GLY A 460 32.88 -58.64 4.65
C GLY A 460 32.14 -59.79 5.30
N GLY A 461 32.22 -60.95 4.66
CA GLY A 461 31.89 -62.21 5.29
C GLY A 461 32.76 -62.36 6.51
N ASN A 462 32.19 -62.14 7.68
CA ASN A 462 32.61 -62.85 8.86
C ASN A 462 31.37 -63.22 9.67
N GLY A 463 31.12 -64.53 9.75
CA GLY A 463 29.95 -65.13 10.35
C GLY A 463 29.88 -64.83 11.84
N GLY A 464 28.68 -64.46 12.30
CA GLY A 464 28.35 -64.32 13.71
C GLY A 464 26.83 -64.42 13.87
N ASN A 465 26.38 -65.62 14.21
CA ASN A 465 25.00 -65.95 14.59
C ASN A 465 24.35 -64.86 15.46
N LEU A 466 23.22 -64.32 15.00
CA LEU A 466 22.23 -63.67 15.86
C LEU A 466 20.81 -64.09 15.46
N THR A 467 20.53 -65.36 15.73
CA THR A 467 19.17 -65.88 15.92
C THR A 467 18.64 -65.40 17.26
N GLY A 468 17.69 -64.48 17.24
CA GLY A 468 17.09 -63.92 18.46
C GLY A 468 15.76 -63.21 18.19
N GLN A 469 14.71 -64.02 18.02
CA GLN A 469 13.32 -63.78 18.42
C GLN A 469 12.85 -62.32 18.55
N PHE A 470 11.99 -61.89 17.62
CA PHE A 470 10.80 -61.13 18.04
C PHE A 470 9.55 -61.87 17.63
N ASN A 471 8.81 -62.22 18.69
CA ASN A 471 7.63 -63.04 18.75
C ASN A 471 6.43 -62.27 18.20
N GLN A 472 5.74 -62.89 17.24
CA GLN A 472 4.47 -62.44 16.70
C GLN A 472 3.36 -63.16 17.49
N ALA A 473 2.64 -62.42 18.33
CA ALA A 473 1.36 -62.83 18.94
C ALA A 473 0.44 -61.62 18.77
N GLY A 474 -0.58 -61.67 17.90
CA GLY A 474 -1.87 -62.32 18.20
C GLY A 474 -2.73 -61.30 18.97
N VAL A 475 -3.71 -60.65 18.36
CA VAL A 475 -5.17 -60.87 18.47
C VAL A 475 -5.78 -59.80 17.52
N GLY A 476 -6.78 -60.01 16.66
CA GLY A 476 -7.86 -60.99 16.59
C GLY A 476 -9.21 -60.25 16.54
N ASN A 477 -10.01 -60.58 15.52
CA ASN A 477 -11.49 -60.60 15.46
C ASN A 477 -12.27 -59.60 14.57
N ASN A 478 -12.89 -60.23 13.55
CA ASN A 478 -14.32 -60.25 13.19
C ASN A 478 -14.99 -59.05 12.52
N ALA A 479 -15.07 -59.16 11.19
CA ALA A 479 -16.23 -59.62 10.43
C ALA A 479 -17.67 -59.19 10.83
N GLN A 480 -18.30 -58.55 9.83
CA GLN A 480 -19.66 -58.75 9.31
C GLN A 480 -20.89 -58.16 10.07
N GLY A 481 -21.57 -57.26 9.36
CA GLY A 481 -22.99 -56.96 9.54
C GLY A 481 -23.50 -56.14 8.34
N ALA A 482 -24.46 -56.68 7.58
CA ALA A 482 -24.97 -56.13 6.34
C ALA A 482 -26.29 -55.32 6.52
N ASN A 483 -26.39 -54.18 5.81
CA ASN A 483 -27.52 -53.59 5.04
C ASN A 483 -28.96 -53.46 5.65
N PRO A 484 -29.92 -52.74 5.03
CA PRO A 484 -29.95 -51.45 4.30
C PRO A 484 -31.00 -50.46 4.91
N GLY A 485 -31.02 -49.18 4.49
CA GLY A 485 -32.13 -48.29 4.85
C GLY A 485 -32.10 -46.93 4.16
N GLN A 486 -32.79 -46.83 3.02
CA GLN A 486 -33.17 -45.58 2.37
C GLN A 486 -34.00 -44.69 3.31
N GLN A 487 -33.70 -43.38 3.35
CA GLN A 487 -34.72 -42.36 3.60
C GLN A 487 -34.35 -41.04 2.92
N THR A 488 -35.12 -40.73 1.89
CA THR A 488 -35.26 -39.42 1.22
C THR A 488 -36.27 -38.57 1.97
N VAL A 489 -35.94 -37.32 2.32
CA VAL A 489 -36.89 -36.22 2.59
C VAL A 489 -36.18 -34.86 2.30
N PRO A 490 -36.89 -33.73 2.09
CA PRO A 490 -36.82 -32.97 0.84
C PRO A 490 -36.20 -31.58 0.98
N GLN A 491 -35.70 -31.06 -0.13
CA GLN A 491 -35.44 -29.63 -0.31
C GLN A 491 -36.76 -28.83 -0.27
N GLN A 492 -36.90 -27.91 0.69
CA GLN A 492 -37.81 -26.77 0.61
C GLN A 492 -37.23 -25.60 1.41
N GLY A 493 -36.97 -24.48 0.73
CA GLY A 493 -36.46 -23.27 1.35
C GLY A 493 -36.03 -22.20 0.35
N LYS A 494 -36.92 -21.85 -0.59
CA LYS A 494 -36.84 -20.63 -1.40
C LYS A 494 -36.87 -19.42 -0.45
N LEU A 495 -35.76 -18.68 -0.33
CA LEU A 495 -35.78 -17.31 0.18
C LEU A 495 -35.78 -16.36 -1.01
N ALA A 496 -36.88 -15.62 -1.14
CA ALA A 496 -37.10 -14.62 -2.15
C ALA A 496 -36.25 -13.38 -1.85
N SER A 497 -35.46 -12.92 -2.82
CA SER A 497 -34.88 -11.58 -2.78
C SER A 497 -35.97 -10.56 -3.12
N LEU A 498 -36.28 -9.70 -2.15
CA LEU A 498 -37.13 -8.53 -2.34
C LEU A 498 -36.25 -7.39 -2.86
N LYS A 499 -36.41 -7.09 -4.15
CA LYS A 499 -35.97 -5.84 -4.77
C LYS A 499 -36.79 -4.67 -4.20
N SER A 500 -36.17 -3.77 -3.44
CA SER A 500 -36.75 -2.45 -3.18
C SER A 500 -36.36 -1.49 -4.30
N LYS A 501 -37.36 -1.10 -5.09
CA LYS A 501 -37.36 0.11 -5.91
C LYS A 501 -37.68 1.32 -5.03
N GLY A 502 -36.88 2.37 -5.10
CA GLY A 502 -37.30 3.77 -4.89
C GLY A 502 -36.53 4.57 -5.93
N ALA A 503 -37.11 5.07 -7.03
CA ALA A 503 -38.19 6.04 -7.19
C ALA A 503 -37.80 7.43 -6.66
N ALA A 504 -37.50 8.29 -7.64
CA ALA A 504 -37.19 9.70 -7.54
C ALA A 504 -38.20 10.53 -6.74
N LEU A 505 -37.67 11.59 -6.13
CA LEU A 505 -38.17 12.95 -6.23
C LEU A 505 -36.98 13.91 -6.24
#